data_AF-A0A973ES80-F1
#
_entry.id   AF-A0A973ES80-F1
#
_cell.length_a   1.000
_cell.length_b   1.000
_cell.length_c   1.000
_cell.angle_alpha   90.00
_cell.angle_beta   90.00
_cell.angle_gamma   90.00
#
_symmetry.space_group_name_H-M   'P 1'
#
loop_
_entity.id
_entity.type
_entity.pdbx_description
1 polymer ?
#
loop_
_entity_poly.entity_id
_entity_poly.type
_entity_poly.pdbx_seq_one_letter_code
_entity_poly.pdbx_strand_id
1 'polypeptide(L)'
;MNLNHMDEQVRGHRVETCFGADGCPNRACDARNPASRLEDLLTRKNILGFMKQRVAEPLKMHHELRVSISDCPNACSRPQIADIGLIGACRPSLSRESCSRCGSCLEVCRENAIMLTDGRVQPAIDLGRCLACGLCANAC
;
A
#
# COMPACT_ATOMS: atom_id res chain seq x y z
N MET A 1 -19.99 -29.92 10.88
CA MET A 1 -18.95 -28.95 11.33
C MET A 1 -19.44 -28.32 12.60
N ASN A 2 -18.75 -28.54 13.72
CA ASN A 2 -19.16 -28.09 15.05
C ASN A 2 -18.66 -26.65 15.28
N LEU A 3 -19.55 -25.70 15.59
CA LEU A 3 -19.27 -24.26 15.70
C LEU A 3 -18.55 -23.85 16.99
N ASN A 4 -18.34 -24.79 17.93
CA ASN A 4 -17.90 -24.51 19.30
C ASN A 4 -16.36 -24.48 19.49
N HIS A 5 -15.58 -24.53 18.41
CA HIS A 5 -14.10 -24.47 18.45
C HIS A 5 -13.50 -23.34 17.60
N MET A 6 -14.30 -22.34 17.18
CA MET A 6 -13.79 -21.21 16.37
C MET A 6 -12.88 -20.26 17.17
N ASP A 7 -12.95 -20.29 18.50
CA ASP A 7 -12.27 -19.32 19.36
C ASP A 7 -10.78 -19.64 19.55
N GLU A 8 -10.38 -20.92 19.38
CA GLU A 8 -8.98 -21.36 19.43
C GLU A 8 -8.17 -20.93 18.19
N GLN A 9 -8.82 -20.41 17.15
CA GLN A 9 -8.17 -19.99 15.91
C GLN A 9 -7.83 -18.49 15.85
N VAL A 10 -8.27 -17.69 16.82
CA VAL A 10 -8.04 -16.23 16.83
C VAL A 10 -6.64 -15.89 17.34
N ARG A 11 -5.78 -15.34 16.47
CA ARG A 11 -4.39 -14.97 16.80
C ARG A 11 -4.28 -13.55 17.36
N GLY A 12 -5.36 -12.77 17.23
CA GLY A 12 -5.46 -11.39 17.68
C GLY A 12 -4.96 -10.37 16.65
N HIS A 13 -4.26 -10.79 15.60
CA HIS A 13 -4.04 -9.92 14.46
C HIS A 13 -3.69 -10.75 13.23
N ARG A 14 -3.89 -10.14 12.07
CA ARG A 14 -3.44 -10.67 10.79
C ARG A 14 -2.83 -9.55 9.97
N VAL A 15 -1.68 -9.82 9.37
CA VAL A 15 -1.07 -8.96 8.37
C VAL A 15 -1.16 -9.65 7.01
N GLU A 16 -1.71 -8.96 6.02
CA GLU A 16 -1.84 -9.45 4.64
C GLU A 16 -1.08 -8.52 3.70
N THR A 17 -0.43 -9.07 2.67
CA THR A 17 0.33 -8.30 1.68
C THR A 17 -0.13 -8.59 0.26
N CYS A 18 0.16 -7.66 -0.64
CA CYS A 18 0.08 -7.93 -2.08
C CYS A 18 1.32 -8.71 -2.57
N PHE A 19 1.31 -9.12 -3.85
CA PHE A 19 2.44 -9.76 -4.55
C PHE A 19 3.64 -8.81 -4.81
N GLY A 20 3.71 -7.66 -4.14
CA GLY A 20 4.71 -6.63 -4.42
C GLY A 20 6.15 -7.09 -4.13
N ALA A 21 6.39 -7.68 -2.96
CA ALA A 21 7.70 -8.21 -2.58
C ALA A 21 8.23 -9.29 -3.53
N ASP A 22 7.34 -10.02 -4.21
CA ASP A 22 7.66 -11.12 -5.12
C ASP A 22 7.94 -10.67 -6.57
N GLY A 23 8.11 -9.36 -6.78
CA GLY A 23 8.53 -8.80 -8.08
C GLY A 23 7.40 -8.22 -8.92
N CYS A 24 6.34 -7.67 -8.31
CA CYS A 24 5.30 -6.98 -9.06
C CYS A 24 5.87 -5.77 -9.85
N PRO A 25 5.61 -5.65 -11.16
CA PRO A 25 6.15 -4.54 -11.96
C PRO A 25 5.51 -3.19 -11.65
N ASN A 26 4.36 -3.16 -10.95
CA ASN A 26 3.69 -1.91 -10.57
C ASN A 26 4.12 -1.41 -9.18
N ARG A 27 5.08 -2.08 -8.53
CA ARG A 27 5.54 -1.73 -7.18
C ARG A 27 6.06 -0.29 -7.14
N ALA A 28 5.40 0.55 -6.34
CA ALA A 28 5.77 1.96 -6.19
C ALA A 28 6.77 2.18 -5.05
N CYS A 29 6.73 1.31 -4.03
CA CYS A 29 7.61 1.37 -2.88
C CYS A 29 8.28 0.02 -2.63
N ASP A 30 9.58 0.02 -2.37
CA ASP A 30 10.31 -1.14 -1.85
C ASP A 30 10.62 -0.91 -0.38
N ALA A 31 9.61 -1.15 0.47
CA ALA A 31 9.83 -1.14 1.91
C ALA A 31 10.50 -2.46 2.29
N ARG A 32 11.64 -2.41 2.97
CA ARG A 32 12.31 -3.61 3.50
C ARG A 32 11.43 -4.27 4.56
N ASN A 33 10.81 -5.40 4.18
CA ASN A 33 10.03 -6.30 5.03
C ASN A 33 9.01 -5.59 5.95
N PRO A 34 8.07 -4.79 5.42
CA PRO A 34 7.10 -4.06 6.23
C PRO A 34 6.15 -4.99 7.01
N ALA A 35 5.79 -6.12 6.40
CA ALA A 35 4.88 -7.08 7.02
C ALA A 35 5.46 -7.71 8.29
N SER A 36 6.66 -8.28 8.22
CA SER A 36 7.28 -8.91 9.40
C SER A 36 7.53 -7.91 10.52
N ARG A 37 8.00 -6.69 10.18
CA ARG A 37 8.18 -5.61 11.17
C ARG A 37 6.88 -5.24 11.86
N LEU A 38 5.77 -5.28 11.13
CA LEU A 38 4.45 -4.98 11.68
C LEU A 38 3.91 -6.13 12.53
N GLU A 39 4.05 -7.37 12.08
CA GLU A 39 3.72 -8.57 12.87
C GLU A 39 4.49 -8.60 14.19
N ASP A 40 5.79 -8.31 14.16
CA ASP A 40 6.63 -8.19 15.36
C ASP A 40 6.15 -7.06 16.30
N LEU A 41 5.73 -5.94 15.74
CA LEU A 41 5.19 -4.82 16.52
C LEU A 41 3.86 -5.21 17.19
N LEU A 42 2.93 -5.78 16.44
CA LEU A 42 1.60 -6.17 16.94
C LEU A 42 1.72 -7.29 17.99
N THR A 43 2.60 -8.26 17.75
CA THR A 43 2.90 -9.32 18.72
C THR A 43 3.47 -8.74 20.01
N ARG A 44 4.48 -7.87 19.93
CA ARG A 44 5.07 -7.22 21.12
C ARG A 44 4.08 -6.34 21.88
N LYS A 45 3.09 -5.76 21.20
CA LYS A 45 2.02 -4.97 21.84
C LYS A 45 0.92 -5.84 22.46
N ASN A 46 1.01 -7.16 22.34
CA ASN A 46 0.05 -8.12 22.88
C ASN A 46 -1.41 -7.78 22.51
N ILE A 47 -1.67 -7.57 21.22
CA ILE A 47 -3.01 -7.19 20.73
C ILE A 47 -4.07 -8.22 21.12
N LEU A 48 -3.73 -9.52 21.14
CA LEU A 48 -4.62 -10.57 21.62
C LEU A 48 -5.02 -10.37 23.09
N GLY A 49 -4.05 -10.11 23.97
CA GLY A 49 -4.32 -9.82 25.37
C GLY A 49 -5.14 -8.55 25.57
N PHE A 50 -4.85 -7.50 24.79
CA PHE A 50 -5.64 -6.27 24.78
C PHE A 50 -7.11 -6.53 24.41
N MET A 51 -7.38 -7.36 23.41
CA MET A 51 -8.74 -7.72 23.03
C MET A 51 -9.48 -8.50 24.10
N LYS A 52 -8.83 -9.51 24.71
CA LYS A 52 -9.43 -10.31 25.79
C LYS A 52 -9.87 -9.46 26.98
N GLN A 53 -9.24 -8.32 27.21
CA GLN A 53 -9.61 -7.38 28.27
C GLN A 53 -10.82 -6.50 27.92
N ARG A 54 -11.18 -6.38 26.65
CA ARG A 54 -12.21 -5.43 26.17
C ARG A 54 -13.42 -6.07 25.51
N VAL A 55 -13.30 -7.32 25.08
CA VAL A 55 -14.35 -8.04 24.36
C VAL A 55 -14.84 -9.20 25.23
N ALA A 56 -16.15 -9.35 25.33
CA ALA A 56 -16.76 -10.47 26.04
C ALA A 56 -16.40 -11.79 25.35
N GLU A 57 -16.06 -12.79 26.14
CA GLU A 57 -15.74 -14.11 25.60
C GLU A 57 -16.99 -14.79 25.01
N PRO A 58 -16.83 -15.58 23.93
CA PRO A 58 -15.54 -15.91 23.33
C PRO A 58 -15.12 -15.00 22.16
N LEU A 59 -13.80 -14.91 21.94
CA LEU A 59 -13.23 -14.16 20.83
C LEU A 59 -13.46 -14.87 19.49
N LYS A 60 -14.17 -14.18 18.59
CA LYS A 60 -14.43 -14.62 17.21
C LYS A 60 -13.52 -13.93 16.19
N MET A 61 -13.40 -14.53 15.00
CA MET A 61 -12.56 -14.05 13.88
C MET A 61 -12.83 -12.61 13.40
N HIS A 62 -14.02 -12.06 13.61
CA HIS A 62 -14.33 -10.68 13.25
C HIS A 62 -13.81 -9.65 14.25
N HIS A 63 -13.32 -10.09 15.41
CA HIS A 63 -12.60 -9.23 16.34
C HIS A 63 -11.10 -9.13 16.01
N GLU A 64 -10.57 -10.05 15.19
CA GLU A 64 -9.16 -10.06 14.84
C GLU A 64 -8.78 -8.78 14.07
N LEU A 65 -7.79 -8.05 14.56
CA LEU A 65 -7.28 -6.85 13.91
C LEU A 65 -6.65 -7.23 12.57
N ARG A 66 -7.18 -6.71 11.46
CA ARG A 66 -6.65 -6.93 10.12
C ARG A 66 -5.87 -5.72 9.66
N VAL A 67 -4.60 -5.95 9.34
CA VAL A 67 -3.76 -4.97 8.66
C VAL A 67 -3.44 -5.49 7.26
N SER A 68 -3.63 -4.65 6.25
CA SER A 68 -3.33 -5.01 4.86
C SER A 68 -2.38 -3.99 4.24
N ILE A 69 -1.36 -4.49 3.55
CA ILE A 69 -0.28 -3.71 2.97
C ILE A 69 -0.26 -3.93 1.46
N SER A 70 -0.30 -2.86 0.69
CA SER A 70 -0.09 -2.86 -0.75
C SER A 70 1.07 -1.94 -1.09
N ASP A 71 2.01 -2.40 -1.92
CA ASP A 71 3.23 -1.63 -2.23
C ASP A 71 3.02 -0.59 -3.34
N CYS A 72 1.80 -0.44 -3.84
CA CYS A 72 1.44 0.54 -4.85
C CYS A 72 -0.05 0.93 -4.77
N PRO A 73 -0.46 2.01 -5.47
CA PRO A 73 -1.83 2.49 -5.49
C PRO A 73 -2.86 1.51 -6.08
N ASN A 74 -2.44 0.46 -6.81
CA ASN A 74 -3.36 -0.58 -7.31
C ASN A 74 -4.03 -1.37 -6.18
N ALA A 75 -3.45 -1.34 -4.97
CA ALA A 75 -4.10 -1.81 -3.76
C ALA A 75 -4.60 -3.28 -3.83
N CYS A 76 -3.85 -4.17 -4.47
CA CYS A 76 -4.29 -5.55 -4.77
C CYS A 76 -4.64 -6.38 -3.51
N SER A 77 -4.07 -6.07 -2.35
CA SER A 77 -4.39 -6.74 -1.07
C SER A 77 -5.65 -6.22 -0.39
N ARG A 78 -6.43 -5.37 -1.07
CA ARG A 78 -7.69 -4.78 -0.59
C ARG A 78 -7.54 -4.02 0.75
N PRO A 79 -6.52 -3.16 0.92
CA PRO A 79 -6.28 -2.43 2.16
C PRO A 79 -7.43 -1.52 2.59
N GLN A 80 -8.33 -1.14 1.67
CA GLN A 80 -9.46 -0.26 1.94
C GLN A 80 -10.54 -0.89 2.83
N ILE A 81 -10.59 -2.23 2.92
CA ILE A 81 -11.58 -2.96 3.73
C ILE A 81 -10.96 -3.64 4.96
N ALA A 82 -9.66 -3.43 5.19
CA ALA A 82 -8.99 -3.85 6.41
C ALA A 82 -9.19 -2.80 7.52
N ASP A 83 -9.00 -3.16 8.78
CA ASP A 83 -9.06 -2.20 9.89
C ASP A 83 -7.96 -1.14 9.76
N ILE A 84 -6.79 -1.56 9.29
CA ILE A 84 -5.67 -0.68 8.94
C ILE A 84 -5.21 -1.03 7.52
N GLY A 85 -5.31 -0.06 6.61
CA GLY A 85 -4.81 -0.17 5.24
C GLY A 85 -3.56 0.67 5.04
N LEU A 86 -2.49 0.05 4.54
CA LEU A 86 -1.26 0.73 4.14
C LEU A 86 -1.09 0.62 2.62
N ILE A 87 -1.04 1.76 1.94
CA ILE A 87 -0.88 1.85 0.48
C ILE A 87 0.41 2.61 0.18
N GLY A 88 1.35 1.94 -0.49
CA GLY A 88 2.57 2.53 -1.01
C GLY A 88 2.27 3.53 -2.13
N ALA A 89 2.94 4.68 -2.08
CA ALA A 89 2.81 5.75 -3.06
C ALA A 89 4.17 6.40 -3.30
N CYS A 90 4.46 6.66 -4.56
CA CYS A 90 5.63 7.42 -5.02
C CYS A 90 5.12 8.66 -5.75
N ARG A 91 5.10 9.80 -5.04
CA ARG A 91 4.66 11.08 -5.59
C ARG A 91 5.81 11.69 -6.40
N PRO A 92 5.68 11.83 -7.73
CA PRO A 92 6.76 12.36 -8.55
C PRO A 92 7.02 13.83 -8.25
N SER A 93 8.26 14.25 -8.42
CA SER A 93 8.69 15.65 -8.38
C SER A 93 9.63 15.93 -9.55
N LEU A 94 9.65 17.17 -10.02
CA LEU A 94 10.50 17.55 -11.15
C LEU A 94 11.95 17.70 -10.67
N SER A 95 12.89 17.11 -11.43
CA SER A 95 14.31 17.31 -11.20
C SER A 95 14.73 18.72 -11.66
N ARG A 96 15.93 19.15 -11.24
CA ARG A 96 16.54 20.39 -11.75
C ARG A 96 17.20 20.21 -13.12
N GLU A 97 17.27 18.98 -13.61
CA GLU A 97 17.89 18.66 -14.89
C GLU A 97 16.99 19.11 -16.04
N SER A 98 17.61 19.36 -17.19
CA SER A 98 16.88 19.81 -18.37
C SER A 98 16.07 18.68 -18.95
N CYS A 99 14.74 18.87 -19.06
CA CYS A 99 13.87 17.91 -19.73
C CYS A 99 14.12 17.95 -21.25
N SER A 100 14.39 16.78 -21.85
CA SER A 100 14.54 16.62 -23.30
C SER A 100 13.22 16.68 -24.06
N ARG A 101 12.08 16.67 -23.34
CA ARG A 101 10.72 16.62 -23.88
C ARG A 101 10.46 15.39 -24.76
N CYS A 102 11.12 14.26 -24.48
CA CYS A 102 10.95 13.01 -25.25
C CYS A 102 9.56 12.37 -25.14
N GLY A 103 8.78 12.70 -24.11
CA GLY A 103 7.43 12.16 -23.91
C GLY A 103 7.34 10.83 -23.15
N SER A 104 8.46 10.21 -22.76
CA SER A 104 8.44 8.88 -22.09
C SER A 104 7.58 8.85 -20.81
N CYS A 105 7.58 9.92 -20.02
CA CYS A 105 6.72 10.02 -18.84
C CYS A 105 5.22 10.11 -19.19
N LEU A 106 4.85 10.65 -20.36
CA LEU A 106 3.46 10.73 -20.82
C LEU A 106 2.96 9.33 -21.22
N GLU A 107 3.78 8.58 -21.96
CA GLU A 107 3.44 7.23 -22.43
C GLU A 107 3.14 6.25 -21.30
N VAL A 108 3.88 6.32 -20.19
CA VAL A 108 3.68 5.43 -19.04
C VAL A 108 2.57 5.89 -18.09
N CYS A 109 2.09 7.13 -18.21
CA CYS A 109 1.10 7.70 -17.30
C CYS A 109 -0.33 7.28 -17.67
N ARG A 110 -0.84 6.23 -17.04
CA ARG A 110 -2.20 5.71 -17.29
C ARG A 110 -3.33 6.71 -16.97
N GLU A 111 -3.07 7.65 -16.06
CA GLU A 111 -4.04 8.65 -15.62
C GLU A 111 -4.02 9.93 -16.47
N ASN A 112 -3.15 10.00 -17.48
CA ASN A 112 -2.93 11.21 -18.28
C ASN A 112 -2.70 12.45 -17.41
N ALA A 113 -1.92 12.28 -16.33
CA ALA A 113 -1.64 13.32 -15.34
C ALA A 113 -0.43 14.20 -15.72
N ILE A 114 0.27 13.90 -16.82
CA ILE A 114 1.48 14.63 -17.22
C ILE A 114 1.24 15.33 -18.55
N MET A 115 1.67 16.59 -18.65
CA MET A 115 1.50 17.42 -19.84
C MET A 115 2.79 18.12 -20.22
N LEU A 116 3.13 18.12 -21.50
CA LEU A 116 4.16 18.98 -22.08
C LEU A 116 3.47 20.18 -22.74
N THR A 117 3.42 21.32 -22.04
CA THR A 117 2.86 22.55 -22.60
C THR A 117 3.89 23.29 -23.46
N ASP A 118 3.43 23.93 -24.53
CA ASP A 118 4.27 24.80 -25.34
C ASP A 118 4.79 25.98 -24.50
N GLY A 119 6.06 26.33 -24.72
CA GLY A 119 6.74 27.40 -23.96
C GLY A 119 7.23 27.04 -22.56
N ARG A 120 6.98 25.82 -22.04
CA ARG A 120 7.59 25.33 -20.79
C ARG A 120 8.69 24.31 -21.07
N VAL A 121 9.81 24.41 -20.38
CA VAL A 121 10.90 23.42 -20.49
C VAL A 121 10.52 22.13 -19.74
N GLN A 122 9.92 22.26 -18.55
CA GLN A 122 9.55 21.15 -17.69
C GLN A 122 8.10 20.67 -17.92
N PRO A 123 7.81 19.37 -17.73
CA PRO A 123 6.45 18.87 -17.75
C PRO A 123 5.63 19.41 -16.57
N ALA A 124 4.33 19.61 -16.79
CA ALA A 124 3.37 19.87 -15.73
C ALA A 124 2.77 18.55 -15.24
N ILE A 125 2.56 18.42 -13.93
CA ILE A 125 1.94 17.25 -13.31
C ILE A 125 0.61 17.70 -12.65
N ASP A 126 -0.50 17.16 -13.13
CA ASP A 126 -1.81 17.27 -12.49
C ASP A 126 -1.87 16.31 -11.29
N LEU A 127 -1.67 16.88 -10.11
CA LEU A 127 -1.70 16.13 -8.85
C LEU A 127 -3.10 15.66 -8.44
N GLY A 128 -4.18 16.19 -9.06
CA GLY A 128 -5.53 15.71 -8.85
C GLY A 128 -5.83 14.41 -9.60
N ARG A 129 -5.13 14.16 -10.71
CA ARG A 129 -5.20 12.90 -11.48
C ARG A 129 -4.11 11.90 -11.10
N CYS A 130 -2.98 12.37 -10.60
CA CYS A 130 -1.85 11.51 -10.27
C CYS A 130 -2.18 10.57 -9.10
N LEU A 131 -2.18 9.26 -9.38
CA LEU A 131 -2.31 8.23 -8.33
C LEU A 131 -1.02 8.00 -7.53
N ALA A 132 0.08 8.73 -7.81
CA ALA A 132 1.38 8.53 -7.18
C ALA A 132 1.93 7.09 -7.35
N CYS A 133 1.85 6.53 -8.56
CA CYS A 133 2.38 5.20 -8.86
C CYS A 133 3.89 5.17 -9.15
N GLY A 134 4.53 6.33 -9.34
CA GLY A 134 5.96 6.45 -9.60
C GLY A 134 6.44 6.04 -11.01
N LEU A 135 5.60 5.46 -11.87
CA LEU A 135 6.02 4.96 -13.19
C LEU A 135 6.72 6.02 -14.06
N CYS A 136 6.21 7.25 -14.03
CA CYS A 136 6.82 8.37 -14.75
C CYS A 136 8.22 8.73 -14.24
N ALA A 137 8.48 8.61 -12.95
CA ALA A 137 9.79 8.86 -12.36
C ALA A 137 10.76 7.69 -12.57
N ASN A 138 10.28 6.48 -12.86
CA ASN A 138 11.14 5.38 -13.28
C ASN A 138 11.54 5.49 -14.76
N ALA A 139 10.72 6.16 -15.57
CA ALA A 139 10.95 6.37 -17.00
C ALA A 139 11.83 7.60 -17.29
N CYS A 140 12.17 8.43 -16.29
CA CYS A 140 12.91 9.68 -16.42
C CYS A 140 13.96 9.77 -15.33
#